data_AF-A0A945MAK4-F1
#
_entry.id   AF-A0A945MAK4-F1
#
_cell.length_a   1.000
_cell.length_b   1.000
_cell.length_c   1.000
_cell.angle_alpha   90.00
_cell.angle_beta   90.00
_cell.angle_gamma   90.00
#
_symmetry.space_group_name_H-M   'P 1'
#
loop_
_entity.id
_entity.type
_entity.pdbx_description
1 polymer ?
#
loop_
_entity_poly.entity_id
_entity_poly.type
_entity_poly.pdbx_seq_one_letter_code
_entity_poly.pdbx_strand_id
1 'polypeptide(L)' 'DKRNNINQEDRYEKMNADYHKKLRCGFLEIAEKNPDRCYVVNANLPSAEVSYEIERILLTKLGIQFNGV' A
#
# COMPACT_ATOMS: atom_id res chain seq x y z
N ASP A 1 28.98 14.43 -23.28
CA ASP A 1 27.52 14.20 -23.40
C ASP A 1 27.12 13.00 -22.54
N LYS A 2 26.70 13.25 -21.30
CA LYS A 2 26.05 12.29 -20.39
C LYS A 2 25.22 13.11 -19.42
N ARG A 3 24.05 13.57 -19.87
CA ARG A 3 23.10 14.28 -19.03
C ARG A 3 22.71 13.33 -17.90
N ASN A 4 23.00 13.74 -16.66
CA ASN A 4 22.52 13.12 -15.44
C ASN A 4 20.99 12.97 -15.51
N ASN A 5 20.52 11.82 -15.97
CA ASN A 5 19.15 11.41 -15.74
C ASN A 5 19.09 10.93 -14.30
N ILE A 6 19.00 11.88 -13.36
CA ILE A 6 18.65 11.56 -11.98
C ILE A 6 17.23 11.02 -12.09
N ASN A 7 17.09 9.70 -12.11
CA ASN A 7 15.82 9.03 -12.24
C ASN A 7 14.96 9.51 -11.07
N GLN A 8 13.98 10.39 -11.34
CA GLN A 8 13.16 11.00 -10.28
C GLN A 8 12.40 9.94 -9.49
N GLU A 9 12.18 8.79 -10.12
CA GLU A 9 11.49 7.61 -9.61
C GLU A 9 12.19 7.03 -8.35
N ASP A 10 13.52 6.97 -8.30
CA ASP A 10 14.25 6.38 -7.17
C ASP A 10 14.38 7.33 -5.96
N ARG A 11 13.84 8.55 -6.02
CA ARG A 11 14.07 9.57 -4.98
C ARG A 11 13.60 9.10 -3.60
N TYR A 12 12.49 8.37 -3.54
CA TYR A 12 11.94 7.86 -2.28
C TYR A 12 12.68 6.64 -1.76
N GLU A 13 13.21 5.80 -2.65
CA GLU A 13 13.98 4.60 -2.29
C GLU A 13 15.31 4.94 -1.60
N LYS A 14 15.85 6.13 -1.90
CA LYS A 14 17.10 6.65 -1.32
C LYS A 14 16.91 7.33 0.03
N MET A 15 15.67 7.46 0.52
CA MET A 15 15.40 8.06 1.83
C MET A 15 15.79 7.10 2.96
N ASN A 16 16.05 7.65 4.15
CA ASN A 16 16.46 6.84 5.29
C ASN A 16 15.29 6.05 5.91
N ALA A 17 15.62 5.07 6.76
CA ALA A 17 14.61 4.25 7.42
C ALA A 17 13.61 5.07 8.25
N ASP A 18 14.02 6.18 8.86
CA ASP A 18 13.12 7.02 9.66
C ASP A 18 12.09 7.76 8.82
N TYR A 19 12.43 8.15 7.59
CA TYR A 19 11.47 8.64 6.60
C TYR A 19 10.41 7.57 6.32
N HIS A 20 10.82 6.32 6.04
CA HIS A 20 9.89 5.23 5.76
C HIS A 20 9.02 4.87 6.97
N LYS A 21 9.56 4.94 8.21
CA LYS A 21 8.77 4.78 9.44
C LYS A 21 7.69 5.86 9.57
N LYS A 22 8.05 7.14 9.36
CA LYS A 22 7.10 8.25 9.39
C LYS A 22 6.01 8.11 8.32
N LEU A 23 6.40 7.72 7.11
CA LEU A 23 5.48 7.45 6.02
C LEU A 23 4.49 6.33 6.38
N ARG A 24 4.97 5.22 6.95
CA ARG A 24 4.14 4.13 7.46
C ARG A 24 3.16 4.60 8.53
N CYS A 25 3.63 5.37 9.51
CA CYS A 25 2.76 5.94 10.55
C CYS A 25 1.65 6.82 9.95
N GLY A 26 1.98 7.71 9.00
CA GLY A 26 0.99 8.56 8.34
C GLY A 26 -0.11 7.78 7.62
N PHE A 27 0.22 6.70 6.92
CA PHE A 27 -0.79 5.84 6.29
C PHE A 27 -1.67 5.11 7.32
N LEU A 28 -1.09 4.65 8.43
CA LEU A 28 -1.86 4.01 9.50
C LEU A 28 -2.81 5.00 10.19
N GLU A 29 -2.38 6.24 10.44
CA GLU A 29 -3.24 7.30 10.98
C GLU A 29 -4.41 7.63 10.03
N ILE A 30 -4.16 7.66 8.72
CA ILE A 30 -5.23 7.86 7.72
C ILE A 30 -6.24 6.72 7.81
N ALA A 31 -5.76 5.46 7.91
CA ALA A 31 -6.62 4.30 8.00
C ALA A 31 -7.46 4.30 9.28
N GLU A 32 -6.85 4.62 10.43
CA GLU A 32 -7.53 4.75 11.70
C GLU A 32 -8.63 5.82 11.67
N LYS A 33 -8.38 6.96 11.01
CA LYS A 33 -9.36 8.05 10.89
C LYS A 33 -10.46 7.79 9.85
N ASN A 34 -10.30 6.80 8.97
CA ASN A 34 -11.23 6.52 7.88
C ASN A 34 -11.53 5.00 7.76
N PRO A 35 -12.03 4.34 8.83
CA PRO A 35 -12.15 2.88 8.88
C PRO A 35 -13.10 2.31 7.83
N ASP A 36 -14.09 3.09 7.38
CA ASP A 36 -15.03 2.66 6.34
C ASP A 36 -14.41 2.64 4.94
N ARG A 37 -13.30 3.37 4.74
CA ARG A 37 -12.62 3.56 3.44
C ARG A 37 -11.29 2.82 3.35
N CYS A 38 -10.60 2.64 4.48
CA CYS A 38 -9.23 2.19 4.52
C CYS A 38 -9.10 0.95 5.39
N TYR A 39 -8.60 -0.14 4.80
CA TYR A 39 -8.37 -1.41 5.47
C TYR A 39 -6.88 -1.77 5.39
N VAL A 40 -6.28 -2.13 6.54
CA VAL A 40 -4.86 -2.45 6.65
C VAL A 40 -4.64 -3.95 6.49
N VAL A 41 -3.80 -4.34 5.53
CA VAL A 41 -3.44 -5.73 5.26
C VAL A 41 -2.03 -6.04 5.78
N ASN A 42 -1.85 -7.19 6.42
CA ASN A 42 -0.55 -7.64 6.90
C ASN A 42 0.33 -8.18 5.75
N ALA A 43 1.22 -7.33 5.23
CA ALA A 43 2.13 -7.68 4.16
C ALA A 43 3.31 -8.61 4.56
N ASN A 44 3.42 -9.01 5.84
CA ASN A 44 4.42 -10.01 6.26
C ASN A 44 3.99 -11.45 5.95
N LEU A 45 2.76 -11.66 5.50
CA LEU A 45 2.25 -12.97 5.11
C LEU A 45 2.71 -13.37 3.70
N PRO A 46 2.64 -14.66 3.34
CA PRO A 46 2.87 -15.09 1.96
C PRO A 46 1.96 -14.35 0.97
N SER A 47 2.45 -14.13 -0.25
CA SER A 47 1.74 -13.36 -1.28
C SER A 47 0.33 -13.89 -1.59
N ALA A 48 0.13 -15.21 -1.55
CA ALA A 48 -1.19 -15.82 -1.74
C ALA A 48 -2.18 -15.41 -0.64
N GLU A 49 -1.74 -15.38 0.63
CA GLU A 49 -2.57 -14.97 1.77
C GLU A 49 -2.87 -13.47 1.72
N VAL A 50 -1.89 -12.64 1.34
CA VAL A 50 -2.09 -11.20 1.12
C VAL A 50 -3.13 -10.96 0.02
N SER A 51 -3.03 -11.70 -1.10
CA SER A 51 -4.01 -11.59 -2.20
C SER A 51 -5.42 -11.98 -1.74
N TYR A 52 -5.53 -13.07 -0.98
CA TYR A 52 -6.81 -13.52 -0.44
C TYR A 52 -7.44 -12.50 0.54
N GLU A 53 -6.62 -11.89 1.39
CA GLU A 53 -7.06 -10.81 2.29
C GLU A 53 -7.60 -9.60 1.52
N ILE A 54 -6.88 -9.18 0.47
CA ILE A 54 -7.29 -8.06 -0.39
C ILE A 54 -8.64 -8.38 -1.06
N GLU A 55 -8.77 -9.55 -1.68
CA GLU A 55 -10.02 -9.97 -2.34
C GLU A 55 -11.19 -9.97 -1.35
N ARG A 56 -11.00 -10.55 -0.16
CA ARG A 56 -12.03 -10.58 0.87
C ARG A 56 -12.47 -9.18 1.29
N ILE A 57 -11.55 -8.24 1.47
CA ILE A 57 -11.88 -6.84 1.80
C ILE A 57 -12.69 -6.20 0.67
N LEU A 58 -12.28 -6.38 -0.59
CA LEU A 58 -12.97 -5.81 -1.74
C LEU A 58 -14.42 -6.29 -1.82
N LEU A 59 -14.65 -7.60 -1.65
CA LEU A 59 -15.98 -8.21 -1.71
C LEU A 59 -16.85 -7.89 -0.50
N THR A 60 -16.29 -7.97 0.72
CA THR A 60 -17.10 -7.95 1.96
C THR A 60 -17.20 -6.58 2.61
N LYS A 61 -16.28 -5.67 2.31
CA LYS A 61 -16.20 -4.34 2.95
C LYS A 61 -16.43 -3.21 1.96
N LEU A 62 -15.88 -3.32 0.75
CA LEU A 62 -15.99 -2.28 -0.27
C LEU A 62 -17.09 -2.56 -1.31
N GLY A 63 -17.75 -3.72 -1.23
CA GLY A 63 -18.91 -4.05 -2.07
C GLY A 63 -18.60 -4.21 -3.56
N ILE A 64 -17.34 -4.48 -3.91
CA ILE A 64 -16.93 -4.71 -5.30
C ILE A 64 -17.36 -6.11 -5.71
N GLN A 65 -17.92 -6.26 -6.91
CA GLN A 65 -18.18 -7.56 -7.52
C GLN A 65 -17.25 -7.73 -8.72
N PHE A 66 -16.52 -8.85 -8.77
CA PHE A 66 -15.76 -9.22 -9.95
C PHE A 66 -16.71 -9.94 -10.91
N ASN A 67 -17.23 -9.20 -11.89
CA ASN A 67 -17.89 -9.82 -13.03
C ASN A 67 -16.80 -10.47 -13.89
N GLY A 68 -16.82 -11.80 -13.96
CA GLY A 68 -15.78 -12.61 -14.59
C GLY A 68 -15.45 -12.15 -16.01
N VAL A 69 -14.15 -12.22 -16.34
CA VAL A 69 -13.65 -12.33 -17.72
C VAL A 69 -13.93 -13.74 -18.23
#